data_AF-A0A2S8BML7-F1
#
_entry.id   AF-A0A2S8BML7-F1
#
_cell.length_a   1.000
_cell.length_b   1.000
_cell.length_c   1.000
_cell.angle_alpha   90.00
_cell.angle_beta   90.00
_cell.angle_gamma   90.00
#
_symmetry.space_group_name_H-M   'P 1'
#
loop_
_entity.id
_entity.type
_entity.pdbx_description
1 polymer ?
#
loop_
_entity_poly.entity_id
_entity_poly.type
_entity_poly.pdbx_seq_one_letter_code
_entity_poly.pdbx_strand_id
1 'polypeptide(L)'
;MGLTQLLSQIHSRQRAHQPDKPQPAAVRCTERPAVEHLSRQLRHDLGEVSTLMRVGAATALKALPSPVGWARGALRYLDSAQRVLSPPGVPGLPLLSRRGASWRFVALDVNFADLRSAAKAAGGSLNDAFLAALLASFRLYHEKLGAPLSPDVMMPVSIPVSVRRDDDRAGGNHFAPARLAAPVGLPDPAVRIKEIGDLVRKARSEPALKSAELVAPLMARLPASVLVRLAGATTAGNDLQASNVPGVRTISTWLERGSNASIPLRRCLDARR
;
A
#
# COMPACT_ATOMS: atom_id res chain seq x y z
N MET A 1 -10.11 -14.63 10.36
CA MET A 1 -8.67 -14.87 10.14
C MET A 1 -8.23 -14.11 8.90
N GLY A 2 -7.28 -13.19 9.02
CA GLY A 2 -6.69 -12.45 7.87
C GLY A 2 -5.50 -13.18 7.25
N LEU A 3 -5.01 -12.71 6.09
CA LEU A 3 -3.86 -13.30 5.37
C LEU A 3 -2.62 -13.46 6.28
N THR A 4 -2.33 -12.48 7.13
CA THR A 4 -1.21 -12.51 8.08
C THR A 4 -1.33 -13.62 9.12
N GLN A 5 -2.55 -13.95 9.52
CA GLN A 5 -2.88 -15.02 10.46
C GLN A 5 -2.75 -16.41 9.81
N LEU A 6 -3.02 -16.49 8.51
CA LEU A 6 -2.77 -17.68 7.68
C LEU A 6 -1.26 -17.88 7.46
N LEU A 7 -0.56 -16.82 7.08
CA LEU A 7 0.89 -16.83 6.90
C LEU A 7 1.62 -17.18 8.21
N SER A 8 1.12 -16.76 9.37
CA SER A 8 1.71 -17.14 10.65
C SER A 8 1.53 -18.62 11.01
N GLN A 9 0.65 -19.35 10.32
CA GLN A 9 0.54 -20.81 10.46
C GLN A 9 1.55 -21.55 9.58
N ILE A 10 2.03 -20.93 8.50
CA ILE A 10 2.93 -21.54 7.51
C ILE A 10 4.40 -21.17 7.76
N HIS A 11 4.65 -19.99 8.35
CA HIS A 11 6.00 -19.53 8.64
C HIS A 11 6.55 -20.05 9.97
N SER A 12 7.86 -20.32 10.00
CA SER A 12 8.58 -20.64 11.23
C SER A 12 8.34 -19.55 12.27
N ARG A 13 8.07 -19.97 13.50
CA ARG A 13 7.88 -19.08 14.66
C ARG A 13 9.20 -18.66 15.29
N GLN A 14 10.33 -19.17 14.79
CA GLN A 14 11.65 -18.83 15.29
C GLN A 14 12.23 -17.67 14.48
N ARG A 15 12.84 -16.71 15.18
CA ARG A 15 13.61 -15.63 14.54
C ARG A 15 14.91 -16.17 13.92
N ALA A 16 15.50 -17.18 14.53
CA ALA A 16 16.76 -17.76 14.09
C ALA A 16 16.62 -18.37 12.68
N HIS A 17 17.63 -18.15 11.85
CA HIS A 17 17.71 -18.76 10.54
C HIS A 17 17.82 -20.29 10.70
N GLN A 18 16.92 -21.03 10.04
CA GLN A 18 17.00 -22.49 9.97
C GLN A 18 17.81 -22.86 8.71
N PRO A 19 19.05 -23.35 8.84
CA PRO A 19 19.91 -23.64 7.69
C PRO A 19 19.32 -24.71 6.77
N ASP A 20 18.61 -25.69 7.33
CA ASP A 20 18.03 -26.81 6.58
C ASP A 20 16.63 -26.51 6.03
N LYS A 21 16.16 -25.26 6.16
CA LYS A 21 14.88 -24.86 5.58
C LYS A 21 15.00 -24.93 4.06
N PRO A 22 14.16 -25.73 3.37
CA PRO A 22 14.23 -25.84 1.91
C PRO A 22 14.01 -24.46 1.31
N GLN A 23 15.09 -23.89 0.76
CA GLN A 23 15.04 -22.64 0.02
C GLN A 23 14.62 -22.98 -1.42
N PRO A 24 13.65 -22.26 -2.00
CA PRO A 24 13.43 -22.38 -3.43
C PRO A 24 14.73 -22.05 -4.14
N ALA A 25 15.05 -22.79 -5.21
CA ALA A 25 16.24 -22.51 -6.01
C ALA A 25 16.26 -21.02 -6.37
N ALA A 26 17.39 -20.35 -6.10
CA ALA A 26 17.52 -18.93 -6.40
C ALA A 26 17.14 -18.69 -7.86
N VAL A 27 16.09 -17.90 -8.09
CA VAL A 27 15.65 -17.55 -9.43
C VAL A 27 16.80 -16.76 -10.04
N ARG A 28 17.54 -17.37 -10.97
CA ARG A 28 18.52 -16.64 -11.76
C ARG A 28 17.72 -15.62 -12.58
N CYS A 29 17.94 -14.34 -12.34
CA CYS A 29 17.46 -13.29 -13.22
C CYS A 29 18.15 -13.48 -14.58
N THR A 30 17.56 -14.29 -15.45
CA THR A 30 17.93 -14.33 -16.85
C THR A 30 17.51 -13.00 -17.45
N GLU A 31 18.47 -12.17 -17.85
CA GLU A 31 18.20 -11.02 -18.71
C GLU A 31 17.54 -11.54 -19.98
N ARG A 32 16.22 -11.35 -20.10
CA ARG A 32 15.49 -11.74 -21.29
C ARG A 32 15.50 -10.58 -22.28
N PRO A 33 15.61 -10.85 -23.59
CA PRO A 33 15.57 -9.80 -24.60
C PRO A 33 14.28 -8.98 -24.52
N ALA A 34 14.36 -7.66 -24.66
CA ALA A 34 13.20 -6.76 -24.62
C ALA A 34 12.10 -7.13 -25.63
N VAL A 35 12.47 -7.71 -26.78
CA VAL A 35 11.53 -8.20 -27.81
C VAL A 35 10.64 -9.35 -27.31
N GLU A 36 11.16 -10.20 -26.43
CA GLU A 36 10.41 -11.32 -25.86
C GLU A 36 9.35 -10.81 -24.86
N HIS A 37 9.67 -9.74 -24.12
CA HIS A 37 8.71 -9.03 -23.28
C HIS A 37 7.62 -8.35 -24.12
N LEU A 38 7.99 -7.65 -25.19
CA LEU A 38 7.05 -6.97 -26.09
C LEU A 38 6.09 -7.94 -26.78
N SER A 39 6.60 -9.06 -27.30
CA SER A 39 5.76 -10.05 -28.01
C SER A 39 4.81 -10.82 -27.08
N ARG A 40 5.17 -10.99 -25.79
CA ARG A 40 4.23 -11.48 -24.78
C ARG A 40 3.17 -10.46 -24.44
N GLN A 41 3.57 -9.20 -24.24
CA GLN A 41 2.66 -8.10 -23.95
C GLN A 41 1.60 -8.00 -25.06
N LEU A 42 2.02 -7.96 -26.33
CA LEU A 42 1.11 -7.88 -27.48
C LEU A 42 0.16 -9.07 -27.60
N ARG A 43 0.65 -10.30 -27.41
CA ARG A 43 -0.20 -11.51 -27.42
C ARG A 43 -1.20 -11.50 -26.27
N HIS A 44 -0.78 -11.03 -25.10
CA HIS A 44 -1.67 -10.88 -23.96
C HIS A 44 -2.74 -9.82 -24.27
N ASP A 45 -2.35 -8.65 -24.76
CA ASP A 45 -3.23 -7.51 -25.06
C ASP A 45 -4.27 -7.88 -26.14
N LEU A 46 -3.87 -8.57 -27.21
CA LEU A 46 -4.79 -9.05 -28.25
C LEU A 46 -5.83 -10.05 -27.71
N GLY A 47 -5.45 -10.92 -26.78
CA GLY A 47 -6.38 -11.79 -26.08
C GLY A 47 -7.39 -11.01 -25.24
N GLU A 48 -6.99 -9.87 -24.67
CA GLU A 48 -7.87 -9.03 -23.84
C GLU A 48 -8.92 -8.27 -24.65
N VAL A 49 -8.60 -7.87 -25.90
CA VAL A 49 -9.54 -7.19 -26.81
C VAL A 49 -10.80 -8.04 -27.04
N SER A 50 -10.64 -9.34 -27.23
CA SER A 50 -11.78 -10.28 -27.38
C SER A 50 -12.66 -10.37 -26.13
N THR A 51 -12.06 -10.17 -24.96
CA THR A 51 -12.74 -10.21 -23.66
C THR A 51 -13.49 -8.91 -23.41
N LEU A 52 -12.89 -7.76 -23.74
CA LEU A 52 -13.56 -6.46 -23.75
C LEU A 52 -14.82 -6.46 -24.63
N MET A 53 -14.72 -6.96 -25.86
CA MET A 53 -15.87 -6.99 -26.76
C MET A 53 -17.01 -7.85 -26.21
N ARG A 54 -16.71 -9.03 -25.66
CA ARG A 54 -17.71 -9.93 -25.04
C ARG A 54 -18.37 -9.30 -23.81
N VAL A 55 -17.58 -8.66 -22.94
CA VAL A 55 -18.10 -7.96 -21.77
C VAL A 55 -18.96 -6.77 -22.19
N GLY A 56 -18.53 -5.99 -23.18
CA GLY A 56 -19.28 -4.87 -23.75
C GLY A 56 -20.63 -5.31 -24.31
N ALA A 57 -20.65 -6.36 -25.13
CA ALA A 57 -21.87 -6.91 -25.73
C ALA A 57 -22.86 -7.43 -24.67
N ALA A 58 -22.38 -8.20 -23.68
CA ALA A 58 -23.23 -8.71 -22.60
C ALA A 58 -23.80 -7.58 -21.72
N THR A 59 -23.05 -6.49 -21.54
CA THR A 59 -23.50 -5.32 -20.78
C THR A 59 -24.55 -4.52 -21.55
N ALA A 60 -24.37 -4.35 -22.87
CA ALA A 60 -25.35 -3.73 -23.75
C ALA A 60 -26.67 -4.51 -23.80
N LEU A 61 -26.60 -5.85 -23.88
CA LEU A 61 -27.78 -6.73 -23.84
C LEU A 61 -28.58 -6.59 -22.54
N LYS A 62 -27.89 -6.42 -21.40
CA LYS A 62 -28.54 -6.22 -20.09
C LYS A 62 -29.13 -4.82 -19.90
N ALA A 63 -28.78 -3.85 -20.73
CA ALA A 63 -29.33 -2.49 -20.66
C ALA A 63 -30.68 -2.37 -21.39
N LEU A 64 -30.98 -3.26 -22.34
CA LEU A 64 -32.21 -3.27 -23.14
C LEU A 64 -33.53 -3.27 -22.34
N PRO A 65 -33.67 -4.04 -21.24
CA PRO A 65 -34.96 -4.14 -20.54
C PRO A 65 -35.29 -2.90 -19.67
N SER A 66 -34.31 -2.08 -19.29
CA SER A 66 -34.52 -0.92 -18.42
C SER A 66 -33.47 0.18 -18.61
N PRO A 67 -33.49 0.91 -19.73
CA PRO A 67 -32.45 1.89 -20.07
C PRO A 67 -32.28 2.99 -19.00
N VAL A 68 -33.39 3.46 -18.39
CA VAL A 68 -33.36 4.47 -17.33
C VAL A 68 -32.80 3.91 -16.01
N GLY A 69 -33.10 2.65 -15.69
CA GLY A 69 -32.58 1.96 -14.50
C GLY A 69 -31.08 1.69 -14.62
N TRP A 70 -30.65 1.27 -15.81
CA TRP A 70 -29.23 1.12 -16.16
C TRP A 70 -28.49 2.45 -16.09
N ALA A 71 -29.04 3.53 -16.64
CA ALA A 71 -28.43 4.86 -16.60
C ALA A 71 -28.27 5.40 -15.17
N ARG A 72 -29.32 5.29 -14.32
CA ARG A 72 -29.23 5.65 -12.90
C ARG A 72 -28.22 4.78 -12.14
N GLY A 73 -28.16 3.49 -12.47
CA GLY A 73 -27.13 2.59 -11.98
C GLY A 73 -25.73 3.11 -12.35
N ALA A 74 -25.47 3.27 -13.64
CA ALA A 74 -24.21 3.72 -14.20
C ALA A 74 -23.76 5.06 -13.59
N LEU A 75 -24.66 6.03 -13.42
CA LEU A 75 -24.34 7.33 -12.80
C LEU A 75 -23.91 7.19 -11.33
N ARG A 76 -24.65 6.42 -10.51
CA ARG A 76 -24.23 6.17 -9.11
C ARG A 76 -22.90 5.40 -9.03
N TYR A 77 -22.65 4.51 -9.99
CA TYR A 77 -21.38 3.77 -10.08
C TYR A 77 -20.22 4.67 -10.53
N LEU A 78 -20.44 5.56 -11.49
CA LEU A 78 -19.44 6.54 -11.93
C LEU A 78 -19.08 7.50 -10.80
N ASP A 79 -20.07 8.02 -10.08
CA ASP A 79 -19.86 8.85 -8.88
C ASP A 79 -19.08 8.08 -7.79
N SER A 80 -19.42 6.80 -7.57
CA SER A 80 -18.68 5.93 -6.63
C SER A 80 -17.24 5.68 -7.08
N ALA A 81 -17.02 5.40 -8.37
CA ALA A 81 -15.70 5.16 -8.94
C ALA A 81 -14.86 6.43 -8.92
N GLN A 82 -15.44 7.59 -9.23
CA GLN A 82 -14.79 8.89 -9.13
C GLN A 82 -14.30 9.15 -7.72
N ARG A 83 -15.13 8.93 -6.69
CA ARG A 83 -14.72 9.14 -5.29
C ARG A 83 -13.57 8.23 -4.87
N VAL A 84 -13.52 6.99 -5.36
CA VAL A 84 -12.44 6.02 -5.07
C VAL A 84 -11.16 6.33 -5.86
N LEU A 85 -11.31 6.76 -7.11
CA LEU A 85 -10.19 6.93 -8.04
C LEU A 85 -9.61 8.34 -8.01
N SER A 86 -10.33 9.33 -7.48
CA SER A 86 -9.88 10.72 -7.40
C SER A 86 -8.47 10.81 -6.79
N PRO A 87 -7.54 11.51 -7.46
CA PRO A 87 -6.22 11.74 -6.89
C PRO A 87 -6.34 12.54 -5.59
N PRO A 88 -5.39 12.38 -4.65
CA PRO A 88 -5.33 13.25 -3.50
C PRO A 88 -5.23 14.70 -3.98
N GLY A 89 -6.01 15.60 -3.37
CA GLY A 89 -6.16 17.00 -3.81
C GLY A 89 -4.93 17.88 -3.56
N VAL A 90 -3.74 17.29 -3.43
CA VAL A 90 -2.48 17.99 -3.15
C VAL A 90 -1.37 17.50 -4.08
N PRO A 91 -0.49 18.41 -4.55
CA PRO A 91 0.64 18.03 -5.40
C PRO A 91 1.67 17.20 -4.62
N GLY A 92 2.47 16.41 -5.36
CA GLY A 92 3.61 15.72 -4.77
C GLY A 92 4.73 16.69 -4.37
N LEU A 93 5.58 16.25 -3.45
CA LEU A 93 6.71 17.02 -2.93
C LEU A 93 7.74 17.28 -4.04
N PRO A 94 8.32 18.49 -4.10
CA PRO A 94 9.24 18.88 -5.17
C PRO A 94 10.40 17.91 -5.36
N LEU A 95 11.04 17.44 -4.27
CA LEU A 95 12.17 16.51 -4.35
C LEU A 95 11.78 15.10 -4.81
N LEU A 96 10.50 14.73 -4.68
CA LEU A 96 9.99 13.41 -5.06
C LEU A 96 9.38 13.41 -6.47
N SER A 97 9.26 14.57 -7.11
CA SER A 97 8.63 14.74 -8.43
C SER A 97 9.38 14.03 -9.57
N ARG A 98 10.71 13.85 -9.44
CA ARG A 98 11.57 13.21 -10.46
C ARG A 98 11.96 11.77 -10.12
N ARG A 99 11.14 11.06 -9.34
CA ARG A 99 11.40 9.66 -8.96
C ARG A 99 11.40 8.72 -10.18
N GLY A 100 12.36 7.79 -10.22
CA GLY A 100 12.46 6.74 -11.23
C GLY A 100 11.99 5.37 -10.70
N ALA A 101 12.18 4.30 -11.50
CA ALA A 101 11.82 2.93 -11.11
C ALA A 101 12.84 2.27 -10.15
N SER A 102 13.98 2.92 -9.89
CA SER A 102 15.00 2.42 -8.96
C SER A 102 14.47 2.42 -7.53
N TRP A 103 14.72 1.34 -6.78
CA TRP A 103 14.33 1.22 -5.38
C TRP A 103 15.53 0.89 -4.50
N ARG A 104 15.45 1.34 -3.25
CA ARG A 104 16.38 0.97 -2.19
C ARG A 104 15.58 0.46 -1.00
N PHE A 105 15.99 -0.69 -0.47
CA PHE A 105 15.44 -1.22 0.76
C PHE A 105 16.32 -0.85 1.95
N VAL A 106 15.69 -0.43 3.03
CA VAL A 106 16.33 -0.07 4.30
C VAL A 106 15.49 -0.65 5.42
N ALA A 107 16.13 -1.23 6.42
CA ALA A 107 15.50 -1.67 7.66
C ALA A 107 15.94 -0.76 8.80
N LEU A 108 14.98 -0.38 9.65
CA LEU A 108 15.18 0.47 10.82
C LEU A 108 14.47 -0.18 12.01
N ASP A 109 15.17 -0.32 13.13
CA ASP A 109 14.58 -0.77 14.38
C ASP A 109 14.13 0.45 15.19
N VAL A 110 12.86 0.45 15.59
CA VAL A 110 12.27 1.48 16.46
C VAL A 110 11.73 0.78 17.70
N ASN A 111 12.05 1.31 18.88
CA ASN A 111 11.52 0.77 20.11
C ASN A 111 9.99 0.96 20.16
N PHE A 112 9.28 -0.15 20.20
CA PHE A 112 7.81 -0.18 20.23
C PHE A 112 7.23 0.51 21.46
N ALA A 113 7.87 0.36 22.62
CA ALA A 113 7.38 0.95 23.87
C ALA A 113 7.44 2.48 23.80
N ASP A 114 8.52 3.03 23.25
CA ASP A 114 8.76 4.46 23.12
C ASP A 114 7.80 5.09 22.09
N LEU A 115 7.61 4.43 20.93
CA LEU A 115 6.66 4.92 19.93
C LEU A 115 5.22 4.89 20.47
N ARG A 116 4.87 3.85 21.24
CA ARG A 116 3.55 3.72 21.87
C ARG A 116 3.34 4.75 22.99
N SER A 117 4.36 5.05 23.79
CA SER A 117 4.25 6.06 24.85
C SER A 117 4.12 7.46 24.25
N ALA A 118 4.89 7.79 23.20
CA ALA A 118 4.78 9.04 22.47
C ALA A 118 3.38 9.22 21.85
N ALA A 119 2.83 8.16 21.23
CA ALA A 119 1.46 8.17 20.71
C ALA A 119 0.45 8.55 21.80
N LYS A 120 0.51 7.86 22.95
CA LYS A 120 -0.39 8.10 24.08
C LYS A 120 -0.25 9.51 24.65
N ALA A 121 0.99 10.00 24.79
CA ALA A 121 1.26 11.34 25.32
C ALA A 121 0.64 12.43 24.44
N ALA A 122 0.59 12.22 23.13
CA ALA A 122 -0.05 13.13 22.16
C ALA A 122 -1.55 12.86 21.95
N GLY A 123 -2.16 11.91 22.66
CA GLY A 123 -3.57 11.54 22.50
C GLY A 123 -3.90 10.78 21.21
N GLY A 124 -2.90 10.21 20.55
CA GLY A 124 -3.04 9.45 19.30
C GLY A 124 -2.93 7.94 19.47
N SER A 125 -3.23 7.21 18.40
CA SER A 125 -2.98 5.78 18.29
C SER A 125 -1.54 5.50 17.86
N LEU A 126 -1.10 4.24 18.01
CA LEU A 126 0.22 3.82 17.53
C LEU A 126 0.40 4.06 16.01
N ASN A 127 -0.66 3.86 15.22
CA ASN A 127 -0.62 4.09 13.78
C ASN A 127 -0.45 5.57 13.45
N ASP A 128 -1.04 6.46 14.26
CA ASP A 128 -0.93 7.91 14.06
C ASP A 128 0.51 8.36 14.34
N ALA A 129 1.14 7.84 15.40
CA ALA A 129 2.55 8.08 15.69
C ALA A 129 3.50 7.49 14.65
N PHE A 130 3.22 6.28 14.16
CA PHE A 130 3.97 5.68 13.06
C PHE A 130 3.93 6.55 11.81
N LEU A 131 2.74 6.99 11.40
CA LEU A 131 2.60 7.83 10.22
C LEU A 131 3.23 9.22 10.45
N ALA A 132 3.07 9.81 11.64
CA ALA A 132 3.71 11.07 12.00
C ALA A 132 5.24 11.00 11.92
N ALA A 133 5.84 9.89 12.33
CA ALA A 133 7.29 9.67 12.25
C ALA A 133 7.78 9.55 10.80
N LEU A 134 7.00 8.90 9.93
CA LEU A 134 7.32 8.85 8.50
C LEU A 134 7.27 10.26 7.88
N LEU A 135 6.23 11.04 8.15
CA LEU A 135 6.14 12.42 7.67
C LEU A 135 7.30 13.29 8.18
N ALA A 136 7.63 13.18 9.47
CA ALA A 136 8.77 13.87 10.05
C ALA A 136 10.08 13.53 9.31
N SER A 137 10.24 12.27 8.91
CA SER A 137 11.41 11.81 8.16
C SER A 137 11.50 12.46 6.78
N PHE A 138 10.37 12.63 6.08
CA PHE A 138 10.34 13.36 4.80
C PHE A 138 10.65 14.85 4.99
N ARG A 139 10.16 15.47 6.06
CA ARG A 139 10.51 16.86 6.39
C ARG A 139 12.01 17.01 6.65
N LEU A 140 12.59 16.16 7.49
CA LEU A 140 14.03 16.15 7.79
C LEU A 140 14.87 15.85 6.54
N TYR A 141 14.38 14.98 5.66
CA TYR A 141 15.04 14.69 4.37
C TYR A 141 15.11 15.92 3.47
N HIS A 142 14.01 16.68 3.39
CA HIS A 142 13.94 17.93 2.63
C HIS A 142 14.86 19.01 3.21
N GLU A 143 14.88 19.16 4.53
CA GLU A 143 15.80 20.08 5.22
C GLU A 143 17.27 19.73 4.92
N LYS A 144 17.64 18.44 5.01
CA LYS A 144 19.00 17.97 4.73
C LYS A 144 19.45 18.17 3.28
N LEU A 145 18.50 18.24 2.33
CA LEU A 145 18.78 18.48 0.91
C LEU A 145 18.64 19.95 0.51
N GLY A 146 18.52 20.87 1.49
CA GLY A 146 18.47 22.30 1.23
C GLY A 146 17.14 22.79 0.65
N ALA A 147 16.07 22.02 0.79
CA ALA A 147 14.72 22.38 0.31
C ALA A 147 13.70 22.30 1.46
N PRO A 148 13.84 23.11 2.53
CA PRO A 148 12.98 23.04 3.71
C PRO A 148 11.50 23.25 3.36
N LEU A 149 10.62 22.53 4.04
CA LEU A 149 9.17 22.61 3.83
C LEU A 149 8.53 23.63 4.78
N SER A 150 7.65 24.47 4.24
CA SER A 150 6.79 25.35 5.04
C SER A 150 5.81 24.52 5.90
N PRO A 151 5.34 25.04 7.06
CA PRO A 151 4.47 24.30 7.97
C PRO A 151 3.14 23.82 7.37
N ASP A 152 2.64 24.52 6.35
CA ASP A 152 1.37 24.29 5.64
C ASP A 152 1.48 23.24 4.52
N VAL A 153 2.70 22.78 4.19
CA VAL A 153 2.88 21.81 3.11
C VAL A 153 2.24 20.47 3.46
N MET A 154 1.43 19.98 2.52
CA MET A 154 0.76 18.68 2.59
C MET A 154 1.42 17.70 1.60
N MET A 155 1.40 16.42 1.93
CA MET A 155 1.93 15.35 1.09
C MET A 155 0.82 14.34 0.76
N PRO A 156 0.74 13.86 -0.50
CA PRO A 156 -0.18 12.80 -0.86
C PRO A 156 0.28 11.45 -0.29
N VAL A 157 -0.49 10.91 0.65
CA VAL A 157 -0.21 9.66 1.35
C VAL A 157 -1.32 8.64 1.11
N SER A 158 -0.94 7.39 0.89
CA SER A 158 -1.88 6.27 0.81
C SER A 158 -1.62 5.26 1.94
N ILE A 159 -2.68 4.92 2.67
CA ILE A 159 -2.66 3.90 3.73
C ILE A 159 -3.76 2.86 3.47
N PRO A 160 -3.48 1.55 3.64
CA PRO A 160 -4.54 0.55 3.60
C PRO A 160 -5.36 0.64 4.88
N VAL A 161 -6.68 0.77 4.75
CA VAL A 161 -7.63 0.71 5.86
C VAL A 161 -8.50 -0.52 5.75
N SER A 162 -8.74 -1.18 6.88
CA SER A 162 -9.63 -2.34 6.88
C SER A 162 -11.07 -1.88 6.70
N VAL A 163 -11.77 -2.52 5.77
CA VAL A 163 -13.21 -2.34 5.53
C VAL A 163 -14.02 -3.55 6.01
N ARG A 164 -13.36 -4.46 6.72
CA ARG A 164 -13.96 -5.68 7.26
C ARG A 164 -15.08 -5.35 8.24
N ARG A 165 -16.20 -6.04 8.10
CA ARG A 165 -17.36 -6.02 9.00
C ARG A 165 -17.32 -7.23 9.93
N ASP A 166 -18.06 -7.14 11.04
CA ASP A 166 -18.05 -8.19 12.07
C ASP A 166 -18.65 -9.52 11.57
N ASP A 167 -19.51 -9.47 10.54
CA ASP A 167 -20.16 -10.62 9.90
C ASP A 167 -19.32 -11.25 8.75
N ASP A 168 -18.20 -10.64 8.37
CA ASP A 168 -17.36 -11.15 7.29
C ASP A 168 -16.69 -12.49 7.67
N ARG A 169 -16.85 -13.48 6.81
CA ARG A 169 -16.23 -14.81 6.98
C ARG A 169 -14.70 -14.69 7.11
N ALA A 170 -14.10 -15.67 7.78
CA ALA A 170 -12.65 -15.80 7.82
C ALA A 170 -12.08 -15.99 6.40
N GLY A 171 -10.97 -15.31 6.09
CA GLY A 171 -10.44 -15.21 4.73
C GLY A 171 -10.80 -13.88 4.05
N GLY A 172 -10.30 -13.67 2.83
CA GLY A 172 -10.60 -12.48 2.01
C GLY A 172 -9.72 -11.25 2.28
N ASN A 173 -9.50 -10.45 1.22
CA ASN A 173 -8.79 -9.18 1.27
C ASN A 173 -9.78 -8.01 1.43
N HIS A 174 -10.09 -7.66 2.67
CA HIS A 174 -11.05 -6.59 3.01
C HIS A 174 -10.31 -5.32 3.46
N PHE A 175 -9.54 -4.75 2.54
CA PHE A 175 -8.85 -3.49 2.73
C PHE A 175 -9.06 -2.58 1.52
N ALA A 176 -9.26 -1.29 1.79
CA ALA A 176 -9.33 -0.26 0.77
C ALA A 176 -8.20 0.76 1.00
N PRO A 177 -7.61 1.32 -0.07
CA PRO A 177 -6.64 2.40 0.07
C PRO A 177 -7.35 3.69 0.48
N ALA A 178 -7.02 4.22 1.65
CA ALA A 178 -7.38 5.58 2.03
C ALA A 178 -6.25 6.53 1.59
N ARG A 179 -6.63 7.59 0.86
CA ARG A 179 -5.70 8.63 0.43
C ARG A 179 -5.89 9.88 1.28
N LEU A 180 -4.78 10.45 1.74
CA LEU A 180 -4.73 11.55 2.68
C LEU A 180 -3.85 12.67 2.11
N ALA A 181 -4.28 13.91 2.29
CA ALA A 181 -3.38 15.05 2.27
C ALA A 181 -2.78 15.17 3.68
N ALA A 182 -1.60 14.60 3.89
CA ALA A 182 -1.00 14.50 5.21
C ALA A 182 -0.06 15.69 5.51
N PRO A 183 -0.07 16.24 6.73
CA PRO A 183 0.64 17.48 7.04
C PRO A 183 2.12 17.24 7.30
N VAL A 184 2.89 17.08 6.22
CA VAL A 184 4.35 16.86 6.27
C VAL A 184 5.09 18.09 6.77
N GLY A 185 4.54 19.29 6.54
CA GLY A 185 5.12 20.56 6.95
C GLY A 185 5.13 20.78 8.46
N LEU A 186 4.17 20.22 9.21
CA LEU A 186 4.06 20.47 10.65
C LEU A 186 5.35 20.08 11.38
N PRO A 187 5.96 20.96 12.20
CA PRO A 187 7.21 20.65 12.91
C PRO A 187 6.99 19.90 14.22
N ASP A 188 5.96 20.28 15.00
CA ASP A 188 5.68 19.70 16.31
C ASP A 188 5.14 18.26 16.19
N PRO A 189 5.82 17.25 16.78
CA PRO A 189 5.38 15.87 16.72
C PRO A 189 4.03 15.62 17.40
N ALA A 190 3.72 16.28 18.53
CA ALA A 190 2.47 16.06 19.25
C ALA A 190 1.27 16.58 18.44
N VAL A 191 1.41 17.79 17.87
CA VAL A 191 0.41 18.37 16.96
C VAL A 191 0.23 17.49 15.72
N ARG A 192 1.34 17.04 15.11
CA ARG A 192 1.31 16.18 13.92
C ARG A 192 0.59 14.86 14.17
N ILE A 193 0.82 14.21 15.32
CA ILE A 193 0.14 12.96 15.70
C ILE A 193 -1.37 13.17 15.81
N LYS A 194 -1.79 14.25 16.47
CA LYS A 194 -3.21 14.55 16.66
C LYS A 194 -3.92 14.82 15.33
N GLU A 195 -3.35 15.70 14.51
CA GLU A 195 -3.84 16.05 13.17
C GLU A 195 -3.99 14.82 12.27
N ILE A 196 -2.97 13.95 12.25
CA ILE A 196 -3.03 12.69 11.50
C ILE A 196 -4.15 11.80 12.03
N GLY A 197 -4.29 11.68 13.34
CA GLY A 197 -5.36 10.89 13.94
C GLY A 197 -6.75 11.36 13.50
N ASP A 198 -6.97 12.68 13.45
CA ASP A 198 -8.22 13.28 12.97
C ASP A 198 -8.43 12.99 11.47
N LEU A 199 -7.40 13.17 10.64
CA LEU A 199 -7.44 12.85 9.21
C LEU A 199 -7.73 11.38 8.93
N VAL A 200 -7.09 10.46 9.65
CA VAL A 200 -7.29 9.01 9.51
C VAL A 200 -8.70 8.61 9.95
N ARG A 201 -9.21 9.17 11.05
CA ARG A 201 -10.60 8.93 11.50
C ARG A 201 -11.61 9.39 10.45
N LYS A 202 -11.42 10.60 9.92
CA LYS A 202 -12.28 11.15 8.86
C LYS A 202 -12.23 10.27 7.61
N ALA A 203 -11.03 9.91 7.15
CA ALA A 203 -10.87 9.07 5.98
C ALA A 203 -11.51 7.70 6.15
N ARG A 204 -11.43 7.07 7.34
CA ARG A 204 -12.11 5.79 7.63
C ARG A 204 -13.64 5.89 7.57
N SER A 205 -14.21 7.05 7.88
CA SER A 205 -15.66 7.28 7.79
C SER A 205 -16.15 7.57 6.37
N GLU A 206 -15.22 7.73 5.41
CA GLU A 206 -15.53 8.14 4.04
C GLU A 206 -16.37 7.07 3.32
N PRO A 207 -17.55 7.41 2.77
CA PRO A 207 -18.41 6.46 2.06
C PRO A 207 -17.73 5.78 0.86
N ALA A 208 -16.74 6.44 0.25
CA ALA A 208 -15.98 5.90 -0.89
C ALA A 208 -15.22 4.61 -0.56
N LEU A 209 -14.75 4.44 0.68
CA LEU A 209 -14.09 3.18 1.08
C LEU A 209 -15.05 2.00 1.05
N LYS A 210 -16.33 2.25 1.36
CA LYS A 210 -17.39 1.24 1.31
C LYS A 210 -17.83 0.95 -0.13
N SER A 211 -17.63 1.88 -1.07
CA SER A 211 -17.95 1.66 -2.48
C SER A 211 -16.83 0.92 -3.25
N ALA A 212 -15.63 0.80 -2.70
CA ALA A 212 -14.55 0.04 -3.32
C ALA A 212 -14.95 -1.44 -3.55
N GLU A 213 -15.66 -2.06 -2.61
CA GLU A 213 -16.20 -3.43 -2.76
C GLU A 213 -17.27 -3.53 -3.86
N LEU A 214 -18.01 -2.45 -4.13
CA LEU A 214 -19.01 -2.41 -5.22
C LEU A 214 -18.34 -2.38 -6.60
N VAL A 215 -17.13 -1.82 -6.70
CA VAL A 215 -16.41 -1.63 -7.98
C VAL A 215 -15.45 -2.79 -8.29
N ALA A 216 -14.98 -3.52 -7.27
CA ALA A 216 -14.01 -4.60 -7.41
C ALA A 216 -14.40 -5.73 -8.39
N PRO A 217 -15.65 -6.27 -8.41
CA PRO A 217 -16.03 -7.34 -9.33
C PRO A 217 -16.00 -6.92 -10.81
N LEU A 218 -16.20 -5.63 -11.09
CA LEU A 218 -16.11 -5.10 -12.45
C LEU A 218 -14.66 -4.85 -12.85
N MET A 219 -13.84 -4.34 -11.94
CA MET A 219 -12.40 -4.23 -12.20
C MET A 219 -11.78 -5.60 -12.52
N ALA A 220 -12.22 -6.66 -11.83
CA ALA A 220 -11.79 -8.03 -12.14
C ALA A 220 -12.15 -8.51 -13.57
N ARG A 221 -13.05 -7.81 -14.27
CA ARG A 221 -13.45 -8.10 -15.66
C ARG A 221 -12.76 -7.19 -16.69
N LEU A 222 -12.02 -6.18 -16.23
CA LEU A 222 -11.25 -5.32 -17.09
C LEU A 222 -9.97 -6.03 -17.56
N PRO A 223 -9.49 -5.72 -18.77
CA PRO A 223 -8.15 -6.08 -19.23
C PRO A 223 -7.07 -5.73 -18.20
N ALA A 224 -6.09 -6.61 -18.03
CA ALA A 224 -4.85 -6.39 -17.29
C ALA A 224 -4.17 -5.09 -17.72
N SER A 225 -4.12 -4.79 -19.03
CA SER A 225 -3.56 -3.53 -19.55
C SER A 225 -4.25 -2.28 -19.00
N VAL A 226 -5.59 -2.29 -18.91
CA VAL A 226 -6.39 -1.20 -18.34
C VAL A 226 -6.20 -1.12 -16.84
N LEU A 227 -6.18 -2.26 -16.14
CA LEU A 227 -5.93 -2.33 -14.70
C LEU A 227 -4.55 -1.80 -14.34
N VAL A 228 -3.51 -2.15 -15.10
CA VAL A 228 -2.14 -1.66 -14.89
C VAL A 228 -2.08 -0.15 -15.09
N ARG A 229 -2.76 0.41 -16.09
CA ARG A 229 -2.82 1.86 -16.30
C ARG A 229 -3.54 2.58 -15.15
N LEU A 230 -4.67 2.05 -14.70
CA LEU A 230 -5.42 2.61 -13.56
C LEU A 230 -4.63 2.50 -12.25
N ALA A 231 -4.02 1.35 -11.98
CA ALA A 231 -3.17 1.13 -10.82
C ALA A 231 -1.91 2.02 -10.86
N GLY A 232 -1.31 2.19 -12.04
CA GLY A 232 -0.16 3.06 -12.25
C GLY A 232 -0.50 4.53 -11.98
N ALA A 233 -1.57 5.05 -12.56
CA ALA A 233 -2.00 6.43 -12.36
C ALA A 233 -2.35 6.73 -10.89
N THR A 234 -2.97 5.77 -10.20
CA THR A 234 -3.36 5.91 -8.80
C THR A 234 -2.20 5.77 -7.82
N THR A 235 -1.20 4.95 -8.14
CA THR A 235 0.00 4.78 -7.31
C THR A 235 1.00 5.91 -7.54
N ALA A 236 1.15 6.37 -8.79
CA ALA A 236 2.04 7.47 -9.14
C ALA A 236 1.64 8.79 -8.46
N GLY A 237 0.37 8.97 -8.10
CA GLY A 237 -0.11 10.14 -7.37
C GLY A 237 0.26 10.18 -5.88
N ASN A 238 0.80 9.10 -5.30
CA ASN A 238 1.20 9.06 -3.89
C ASN A 238 2.71 9.19 -3.74
N ASP A 239 3.14 10.02 -2.79
CA ASP A 239 4.55 10.15 -2.43
C ASP A 239 4.95 9.19 -1.32
N LEU A 240 3.98 8.78 -0.50
CA LEU A 240 4.16 7.81 0.56
C LEU A 240 3.04 6.77 0.53
N GLN A 241 3.44 5.50 0.42
CA GLN A 241 2.60 4.36 0.75
C GLN A 241 3.06 3.81 2.10
N ALA A 242 2.19 3.88 3.12
CA ALA A 242 2.51 3.41 4.46
C ALA A 242 1.56 2.30 4.89
N SER A 243 2.10 1.19 5.39
CA SER A 243 1.31 0.09 5.96
C SER A 243 1.95 -0.36 7.27
N ASN A 244 1.10 -0.66 8.25
CA ASN A 244 1.53 -1.28 9.50
C ASN A 244 0.91 -2.67 9.58
N VAL A 245 1.75 -3.69 9.57
CA VAL A 245 1.32 -5.08 9.67
C VAL A 245 1.73 -5.59 11.05
N PRO A 246 0.79 -6.05 11.88
CA PRO A 246 1.14 -6.67 13.14
C PRO A 246 2.07 -7.86 12.89
N GLY A 247 3.23 -7.84 13.55
CA GLY A 247 4.13 -8.99 13.55
C GLY A 247 3.46 -10.22 14.16
N VAL A 248 4.02 -11.39 13.89
CA VAL A 248 3.55 -12.66 14.45
C VAL A 248 3.74 -12.62 15.97
N ARG A 249 2.62 -12.59 16.72
CA ARG A 249 2.62 -12.42 18.18
C ARG A 249 3.00 -13.68 18.96
N THR A 250 2.86 -14.85 18.34
CA THR A 250 3.11 -16.14 18.99
C THR A 250 4.48 -16.69 18.62
N ILE A 251 5.53 -16.02 19.08
CA ILE A 251 6.84 -16.66 19.23
C ILE A 251 6.85 -17.22 20.65
N SER A 252 6.51 -18.49 20.81
CA SER A 252 6.80 -19.21 22.06
C SER A 252 8.32 -19.33 22.16
N THR A 253 8.97 -18.36 22.80
CA THR A 253 10.37 -18.46 23.20
C THR A 253 10.47 -19.53 24.28
N TRP A 254 10.83 -20.75 23.91
CA TRP A 254 11.49 -21.65 24.84
C TRP A 254 12.88 -21.07 25.09
N LEU A 255 13.11 -20.64 26.32
CA LEU A 255 14.36 -20.09 26.79
C LEU A 255 15.37 -21.23 26.96
N GLU A 256 15.97 -21.70 25.86
CA GLU A 256 17.17 -22.54 25.98
C GLU A 256 18.39 -21.62 26.16
N ARG A 257 18.91 -21.62 27.38
CA ARG A 257 20.31 -21.24 27.65
C ARG A 257 21.20 -22.14 26.81
N GLY A 258 21.94 -21.59 25.86
CA GLY A 258 22.91 -22.37 25.08
C GLY A 258 23.71 -21.56 24.06
N SER A 259 24.82 -20.99 24.53
CA SER A 259 26.10 -20.70 23.85
C SER A 259 26.17 -20.35 22.34
N ASN A 260 26.80 -19.18 22.09
CA ASN A 260 27.71 -18.85 20.97
C ASN A 260 27.27 -19.08 19.51
N ALA A 261 26.95 -17.98 18.82
CA ALA A 261 27.60 -17.59 17.55
C ALA A 261 27.00 -16.27 17.02
N SER A 262 27.77 -15.19 17.07
CA SER A 262 27.52 -13.92 16.41
C SER A 262 28.11 -13.93 14.99
N ILE A 263 27.29 -13.77 13.96
CA ILE A 263 27.76 -13.59 12.56
C ILE A 263 27.52 -12.12 12.15
N PRO A 264 28.57 -11.31 11.91
CA PRO A 264 28.41 -9.92 11.49
C PRO A 264 28.18 -9.81 9.97
N LEU A 265 27.08 -9.15 9.57
CA LEU A 265 26.81 -8.75 8.19
C LEU A 265 27.66 -7.53 7.80
N ARG A 266 28.90 -7.78 7.37
CA ARG A 266 29.72 -6.83 6.59
C ARG A 266 30.31 -7.55 5.37
N ARG A 267 29.68 -7.38 4.20
CA ARG A 267 30.29 -7.40 2.85
C ARG A 267 29.19 -7.40 1.79
N CYS A 268 28.81 -6.21 1.31
CA CYS A 268 28.12 -6.02 0.03
C CYS A 268 28.27 -4.57 -0.49
N LEU A 269 29.39 -3.93 -0.18
CA LEU A 269 29.80 -2.65 -0.75
C LEU A 269 31.28 -2.79 -1.12
N ASP A 270 31.52 -3.39 -2.28
CA ASP A 270 32.72 -3.21 -3.11
C ASP A 270 32.57 -4.05 -4.38
N ALA A 271 31.76 -3.55 -5.32
CA ALA A 271 31.77 -3.96 -6.72
C ALA A 271 30.95 -2.97 -7.55
N ARG A 272 31.53 -1.79 -7.81
CA ARG A 272 31.43 -1.02 -9.07
C ARG A 272 32.10 0.35 -8.87
N ARG A 273 33.39 0.40 -9.21
CA ARG A 273 33.93 1.54 -9.96
C ARG A 273 33.34 1.48 -11.37
#